data_AF-A0A7V3RZZ0-F1
#
_entry.id   AF-A0A7V3RZZ0-F1
#
_cell.length_a   1.000
_cell.length_b   1.000
_cell.length_c   1.000
_cell.angle_alpha   90.00
_cell.angle_beta   90.00
_cell.angle_gamma   90.00
#
_symmetry.space_group_name_H-M   'P 1'
#
loop_
_entity.id
_entity.type
_entity.pdbx_description
1 polymer ?
#
loop_
_entity_poly.entity_id
_entity_poly.type
_entity_poly.pdbx_seq_one_letter_code
_entity_poly.pdbx_strand_id
1 'polypeptide(L)'
;MAKIMIFIDGTWLYRNTPRLSESYRKDFKIDFGKLPQVLAEQIGKQISSNEVDVVRTHLFGSYVINCHPQDEDLAEHQAQFYDMLKEEYHYECEIFPIDFFGRRLRKDDREPGDSFRPQEKCVDIA
;
A
#
# COMPACT_ATOMS: atom_id res chain seq x y z
N MET A 1 -0.71 25.71 -15.13
CA MET A 1 -0.65 24.24 -15.06
C MET A 1 0.47 23.82 -14.10
N ALA A 2 0.11 23.36 -12.91
CA ALA A 2 1.07 22.80 -11.96
C ALA A 2 1.32 21.33 -12.29
N LYS A 3 2.56 20.84 -12.12
CA LYS A 3 2.90 19.43 -12.31
C LYS A 3 3.24 18.83 -10.95
N ILE A 4 2.65 17.69 -10.62
CA ILE A 4 2.84 17.04 -9.33
C ILE A 4 3.30 15.61 -9.48
N MET A 5 4.10 15.18 -8.52
CA MET A 5 4.42 13.78 -8.26
C MET A 5 3.75 13.38 -6.96
N ILE A 6 3.11 12.23 -6.96
CA ILE A 6 2.42 11.69 -5.80
C ILE A 6 3.27 10.56 -5.24
N PHE A 7 3.52 10.59 -3.93
CA PHE A 7 4.24 9.54 -3.21
C PHE A 7 3.32 8.96 -2.13
N ILE A 8 3.07 7.66 -2.19
CA ILE A 8 2.11 6.98 -1.33
C ILE A 8 2.83 5.92 -0.50
N ASP A 9 2.69 5.99 0.82
CA ASP A 9 2.98 4.86 1.71
C ASP A 9 1.83 3.84 1.61
N GLY A 10 1.99 2.88 0.69
CA GLY A 10 1.02 1.84 0.42
C GLY A 10 0.87 0.84 1.55
N THR A 11 1.94 0.55 2.30
CA THR A 11 1.88 -0.32 3.48
C THR A 11 0.98 0.29 4.55
N TRP A 12 1.17 1.58 4.86
CA TRP A 12 0.32 2.30 5.79
C TRP A 12 -1.12 2.39 5.28
N LEU A 13 -1.32 2.76 4.01
CA LEU A 13 -2.64 2.93 3.43
C LEU A 13 -3.45 1.63 3.46
N TYR A 14 -2.83 0.52 3.04
CA TYR A 14 -3.45 -0.80 3.08
C TYR A 14 -3.86 -1.22 4.50
N ARG A 15 -2.95 -1.07 5.47
CA ARG A 15 -3.21 -1.45 6.89
C ARG A 15 -4.28 -0.60 7.55
N ASN A 16 -4.44 0.66 7.16
CA ASN A 16 -5.42 1.57 7.76
C ASN A 16 -6.76 1.58 7.02
N THR A 17 -6.87 0.97 5.84
CA THR A 17 -8.14 0.92 5.09
C THR A 17 -9.31 0.34 5.90
N PRO A 18 -9.17 -0.74 6.68
CA PRO A 18 -10.24 -1.22 7.55
C PRO A 18 -10.71 -0.18 8.58
N ARG A 19 -9.79 0.55 9.21
CA ARG A 19 -10.12 1.63 10.17
C ARG A 19 -10.82 2.81 9.51
N LEU A 20 -10.45 3.14 8.28
CA LEU A 20 -11.15 4.15 7.48
C LEU A 20 -12.59 3.73 7.20
N SER A 21 -12.83 2.43 6.94
CA SER A 21 -14.18 1.91 6.74
C SER A 21 -15.06 1.98 7.99
N GLU A 22 -14.49 1.77 9.18
CA GLU A 22 -15.20 1.92 10.44
C GLU A 22 -15.59 3.39 10.70
N SER A 23 -14.71 4.32 10.33
CA SER A 23 -14.87 5.75 10.66
C SER A 23 -15.73 6.52 9.65
N TYR A 24 -15.73 6.11 8.37
CA TYR A 24 -16.41 6.85 7.30
C TYR A 24 -17.66 6.14 6.79
N ARG A 25 -17.51 4.89 6.32
CA ARG A 25 -18.61 4.09 5.79
C ARG A 25 -18.22 2.62 5.77
N LYS A 26 -19.13 1.76 6.25
CA LYS A 26 -18.99 0.30 6.16
C LYS A 26 -18.65 -0.10 4.71
N ASP A 27 -17.67 -0.98 4.57
CA ASP A 27 -17.18 -1.48 3.28
C ASP A 27 -16.52 -0.41 2.39
N PHE A 28 -15.99 0.65 2.98
CA PHE A 28 -15.15 1.61 2.25
C PHE A 28 -13.97 0.89 1.59
N LYS A 29 -13.82 1.13 0.29
CA LYS A 29 -12.70 0.66 -0.53
C LYS A 29 -12.07 1.84 -1.25
N ILE A 30 -10.75 1.81 -1.36
CA ILE A 30 -10.01 2.78 -2.15
C ILE A 30 -9.92 2.26 -3.57
N ASP A 31 -10.37 3.08 -4.52
CA ASP A 31 -10.16 2.85 -5.95
C ASP A 31 -8.79 3.44 -6.34
N PHE A 32 -7.77 2.59 -6.39
CA PHE A 32 -6.41 2.99 -6.71
C PHE A 32 -6.26 3.48 -8.17
N GLY A 33 -7.15 3.07 -9.08
CA GLY A 33 -7.16 3.60 -10.45
C GLY A 33 -7.55 5.08 -10.51
N LYS A 34 -8.44 5.52 -9.61
CA LYS A 34 -8.91 6.92 -9.54
C LYS A 34 -8.17 7.78 -8.54
N LEU A 35 -7.51 7.16 -7.56
CA LEU A 35 -6.87 7.86 -6.45
C LEU A 35 -5.94 9.03 -6.91
N PRO A 36 -5.07 8.88 -7.92
CA PRO A 36 -4.19 9.96 -8.34
C PRO A 36 -4.94 11.19 -8.86
N GLN A 37 -6.02 10.96 -9.63
CA GLN A 37 -6.86 12.03 -10.19
C GLN A 37 -7.61 12.78 -9.08
N VAL A 38 -8.19 12.03 -8.14
CA VAL A 38 -8.88 12.64 -6.98
C VAL A 38 -7.91 13.50 -6.16
N LEU A 39 -6.68 13.02 -5.93
CA LEU A 39 -5.66 13.80 -5.23
C LEU A 39 -5.27 15.07 -5.99
N ALA A 40 -5.08 14.97 -7.31
CA ALA A 40 -4.77 16.12 -8.16
C ALA A 40 -5.87 17.20 -8.10
N GLU A 41 -7.15 16.81 -8.16
CA GLU A 41 -8.28 17.72 -8.04
C GLU A 41 -8.30 18.44 -6.68
N GLN A 42 -8.05 17.72 -5.58
CA GLN A 42 -8.04 18.33 -4.25
C GLN A 42 -6.85 19.27 -4.07
N ILE A 43 -5.68 18.90 -4.59
CA ILE A 43 -4.50 19.77 -4.58
C ILE A 43 -4.77 21.04 -5.41
N GLY A 44 -5.35 20.91 -6.60
CA GLY A 44 -5.68 22.04 -7.47
C GLY A 44 -6.57 23.08 -6.78
N LYS A 45 -7.60 22.61 -6.07
CA LYS A 45 -8.47 23.46 -5.25
C LYS A 45 -7.70 24.23 -4.17
N GLN A 46 -6.72 23.59 -3.53
CA GLN A 46 -5.93 24.22 -2.46
C GLN A 46 -4.92 25.24 -2.98
N ILE A 47 -4.29 24.98 -4.12
CA ILE A 47 -3.26 25.88 -4.69
C ILE A 47 -3.85 26.94 -5.63
N SER A 48 -5.18 27.10 -5.66
CA SER A 48 -5.90 28.02 -6.56
C SER A 48 -5.51 27.86 -8.03
N SER A 49 -5.18 26.63 -8.44
CA SER A 49 -4.84 26.29 -9.81
C SER A 49 -5.84 25.26 -10.33
N ASN A 50 -6.56 25.61 -11.39
CA ASN A 50 -7.58 24.72 -11.96
C ASN A 50 -6.98 23.57 -12.79
N GLU A 51 -5.67 23.56 -13.01
CA GLU A 51 -4.99 22.60 -13.88
C GLU A 51 -3.76 22.04 -13.18
N VAL A 52 -3.91 20.82 -12.65
CA VAL A 52 -2.85 20.03 -12.01
C VAL A 52 -2.66 18.75 -12.81
N ASP A 53 -1.46 18.58 -13.36
CA ASP A 53 -1.06 17.36 -14.05
C ASP A 53 -0.32 16.42 -13.10
N VAL A 54 -0.77 15.18 -13.00
CA VAL A 54 -0.01 14.12 -12.34
C VAL A 54 1.01 13.58 -13.32
N VAL A 55 2.29 13.85 -13.07
CA VAL A 55 3.36 13.34 -13.95
C VAL A 55 3.86 11.96 -13.51
N ARG A 56 3.62 11.58 -12.25
CA ARG A 56 4.04 10.29 -11.70
C ARG A 56 3.27 9.98 -10.42
N THR A 57 2.94 8.71 -10.23
CA THR A 57 2.46 8.17 -8.97
C THR A 57 3.41 7.09 -8.49
N HIS A 58 4.09 7.33 -7.38
CA HIS A 58 4.94 6.37 -6.70
C HIS A 58 4.20 5.75 -5.52
N LEU A 59 4.31 4.43 -5.37
CA LEU A 59 3.81 3.72 -4.21
C LEU A 59 4.91 2.86 -3.59
N PHE A 60 5.14 3.09 -2.31
CA PHE A 60 6.04 2.28 -1.50
C PHE A 60 5.23 1.21 -0.79
N GLY A 61 5.67 -0.02 -0.83
CA GLY A 61 4.94 -1.13 -0.23
C GLY A 61 5.86 -2.19 0.31
N SER A 62 5.24 -3.16 0.97
CA SER A 62 5.94 -4.31 1.50
C SER A 62 5.17 -5.57 1.19
N TYR A 63 5.86 -6.59 0.72
CA TYR A 63 5.26 -7.89 0.43
C TYR A 63 5.80 -8.96 1.38
N VAL A 64 4.97 -9.98 1.58
CA VAL A 64 5.25 -11.09 2.48
C VAL A 64 6.13 -12.13 1.78
N ILE A 65 7.17 -12.59 2.46
CA ILE A 65 7.89 -13.83 2.11
C ILE A 65 7.96 -14.78 3.31
N ASN A 66 8.14 -16.07 3.03
CA ASN A 66 8.31 -17.12 4.04
C ASN A 66 7.23 -17.06 5.14
N CYS A 67 5.96 -16.96 4.77
CA CYS A 67 4.86 -17.02 5.72
C CYS A 67 4.38 -18.46 5.95
N HIS A 68 3.47 -18.62 6.90
CA HIS A 68 2.83 -19.91 7.15
C HIS A 68 1.98 -20.35 5.93
N PRO A 69 1.91 -21.65 5.59
CA PRO A 69 1.18 -22.14 4.41
C PRO A 69 -0.30 -21.70 4.31
N GLN A 70 -0.96 -21.54 5.45
CA GLN A 70 -2.36 -21.08 5.51
C GLN A 70 -2.57 -19.63 5.04
N ASP A 71 -1.50 -18.84 4.96
CA ASP A 71 -1.58 -17.44 4.56
C ASP A 71 -0.91 -17.18 3.20
N GLU A 72 -0.50 -18.23 2.47
CA GLU A 72 0.12 -18.11 1.14
C GLU A 72 -0.81 -17.40 0.14
N ASP A 73 -2.10 -17.74 0.13
CA ASP A 73 -3.10 -17.07 -0.72
C ASP A 73 -3.18 -15.56 -0.45
N LEU A 74 -3.01 -15.14 0.81
CA LEU A 74 -3.02 -13.72 1.17
C LEU A 74 -1.76 -13.01 0.67
N ALA A 75 -0.60 -13.68 0.76
CA ALA A 75 0.64 -13.17 0.21
C ALA A 75 0.58 -13.05 -1.32
N GLU A 76 -0.01 -14.04 -2.00
CA GLU A 76 -0.19 -14.02 -3.45
C GLU A 76 -1.12 -12.89 -3.90
N HIS A 77 -2.28 -12.72 -3.27
CA HIS A 77 -3.19 -11.60 -3.57
C HIS A 77 -2.51 -10.24 -3.38
N GLN A 78 -1.62 -10.10 -2.41
CA GLN A 78 -0.88 -8.86 -2.21
C GLN A 78 0.12 -8.61 -3.36
N ALA A 79 0.82 -9.65 -3.83
CA ALA A 79 1.70 -9.54 -4.99
C ALA A 79 0.91 -9.15 -6.25
N GLN A 80 -0.20 -9.84 -6.52
CA GLN A 80 -1.09 -9.56 -7.64
C GLN A 80 -1.63 -8.11 -7.60
N PHE A 81 -1.92 -7.59 -6.40
CA PHE A 81 -2.31 -6.19 -6.23
C PHE A 81 -1.23 -5.21 -6.71
N TYR A 82 0.05 -5.45 -6.36
CA TYR A 82 1.14 -4.59 -6.81
C TYR A 82 1.37 -4.68 -8.33
N ASP A 83 1.18 -5.85 -8.92
CA ASP A 83 1.29 -6.03 -10.37
C ASP A 83 0.17 -5.29 -11.10
N MET A 84 -1.08 -5.41 -10.64
CA MET A 84 -2.22 -4.63 -11.14
C MET A 84 -1.96 -3.11 -11.08
N LEU A 85 -1.40 -2.59 -9.98
CA LEU A 85 -1.06 -1.17 -9.87
C LEU A 85 -0.08 -0.70 -10.96
N LYS A 86 0.93 -1.52 -11.27
CA LYS A 86 1.94 -1.19 -12.30
C LYS A 86 1.35 -1.30 -13.71
N GLU A 87 0.68 -2.40 -13.99
CA GLU A 87 0.24 -2.76 -15.34
C GLU A 87 -0.99 -1.97 -15.77
N GLU A 88 -2.00 -1.89 -14.90
CA GLU A 88 -3.29 -1.27 -15.25
C GLU A 88 -3.33 0.22 -14.94
N TYR A 89 -2.68 0.66 -13.86
CA TYR A 89 -2.79 2.04 -13.36
C TYR A 89 -1.49 2.84 -13.43
N HIS A 90 -0.42 2.26 -13.99
CA HIS A 90 0.86 2.92 -14.26
C HIS A 90 1.53 3.53 -13.02
N TYR A 91 1.37 2.88 -11.87
CA TYR A 91 2.11 3.23 -10.67
C TYR A 91 3.56 2.78 -10.79
N GLU A 92 4.48 3.62 -10.32
CA GLU A 92 5.84 3.20 -10.01
C GLU A 92 5.85 2.63 -8.59
N CYS A 93 5.99 1.31 -8.49
CA CYS A 93 5.93 0.61 -7.21
C CYS A 93 7.32 0.19 -6.74
N GLU A 94 7.72 0.63 -5.56
CA GLU A 94 8.93 0.19 -4.86
C GLU A 94 8.52 -0.68 -3.66
N ILE A 95 8.72 -1.99 -3.79
CA ILE A 95 8.17 -2.98 -2.86
C ILE A 95 9.32 -3.74 -2.15
N PHE A 96 9.26 -3.79 -0.82
CA PHE A 96 10.28 -4.43 0.02
C PHE A 96 9.79 -5.76 0.59
N PRO A 97 10.62 -6.82 0.60
CA PRO A 97 10.25 -8.08 1.23
C PRO A 97 10.26 -7.97 2.75
N ILE A 98 9.29 -8.61 3.39
CA ILE A 98 9.25 -8.86 4.82
C ILE A 98 9.22 -10.38 5.04
N ASP A 99 10.25 -10.89 5.70
CA ASP A 99 10.34 -12.29 6.09
C ASP A 99 9.50 -12.55 7.35
N PHE A 100 8.51 -13.45 7.23
CA PHE A 100 7.66 -13.86 8.35
C PHE A 100 8.19 -15.11 9.08
N PHE A 101 9.27 -15.74 8.59
CA PHE A 101 9.93 -16.88 9.22
C PHE A 101 8.96 -18.02 9.58
N GLY A 102 8.08 -18.36 8.64
CA GLY A 102 7.02 -19.38 8.76
C GLY A 102 5.84 -18.99 9.64
N ARG A 103 5.76 -17.74 10.12
CA ARG A 103 4.69 -17.29 11.02
C ARG A 103 3.44 -16.83 10.27
N ARG A 104 2.33 -16.80 11.01
CA ARG A 104 1.05 -16.25 10.53
C ARG A 104 1.13 -14.74 10.31
N LEU A 105 0.41 -14.23 9.32
CA LEU A 105 0.40 -12.80 8.99
C LEU A 105 -0.27 -11.97 10.07
N ARG A 106 -1.48 -12.37 10.46
CA ARG A 106 -2.24 -11.71 11.52
C ARG A 106 -1.69 -12.12 12.87
N LYS A 107 -1.56 -11.14 13.77
CA LYS A 107 -1.07 -11.39 15.13
C LYS A 107 -2.01 -12.32 15.89
N ASP A 108 -3.32 -12.17 15.71
CA ASP A 108 -4.35 -12.94 16.42
C ASP A 108 -4.36 -14.43 16.05
N ASP A 109 -3.79 -14.77 14.89
CA ASP A 109 -3.67 -16.15 14.42
C ASP A 109 -2.36 -16.83 14.89
N ARG A 110 -1.46 -16.10 15.54
CA ARG A 110 -0.18 -16.62 16.04
C ARG A 110 -0.32 -17.24 17.43
N GLU A 111 0.65 -18.06 17.80
CA GLU A 111 0.72 -18.65 19.14
C GLU A 111 0.75 -17.57 20.24
N PRO A 112 0.05 -17.79 21.38
CA PRO A 112 0.10 -16.88 22.51
C PRO A 112 1.54 -16.62 22.98
N GLY A 113 1.92 -15.35 23.04
CA GLY A 113 3.29 -14.95 23.43
C GLY A 113 4.25 -14.79 22.25
N ASP A 114 3.82 -15.00 21.00
CA ASP A 114 4.64 -14.63 19.84
C ASP A 114 4.87 -13.10 19.81
N SER A 115 6.12 -12.72 20.04
CA SER A 115 6.59 -11.34 20.09
C SER A 115 7.06 -10.83 18.73
N PHE A 116 7.01 -11.66 17.69
CA PHE A 116 7.46 -11.31 16.35
C PHE A 116 6.79 -10.05 15.83
N ARG A 117 7.62 -9.13 15.33
CA ARG A 117 7.18 -7.92 14.64
C ARG A 117 7.74 -7.95 13.22
N PRO A 118 6.88 -7.90 12.18
CA PRO A 118 7.36 -7.79 10.82
C PRO A 118 8.14 -6.50 10.66
N GLN A 119 9.37 -6.61 10.19
CA GLN A 119 10.24 -5.48 9.89
C GLN A 119 10.74 -5.62 8.46
N GLU A 120 10.69 -4.51 7.73
CA GLU A 120 11.36 -4.40 6.45
C GLU A 120 12.85 -4.54 6.68
N LYS A 121 13.53 -5.30 5.83
CA LYS A 121 14.98 -5.36 5.86
C LYS A 121 15.49 -4.02 5.34
N CYS A 122 15.76 -3.08 6.23
CA CYS A 122 16.51 -1.87 5.89
C CYS A 122 17.90 -2.32 5.43
N VAL A 123 18.15 -2.26 4.13
CA VAL A 123 19.50 -2.31 3.60
C VAL A 123 20.10 -0.92 3.85
N ASP A 124 21.09 -0.86 4.74
CA ASP A 124 21.91 0.35 4.90
C ASP A 124 22.46 0.72 3.51
N ILE A 125 22.08 1.91 3.02
CA ILE A 125 22.70 2.49 1.83
C ILE A 125 24.11 2.88 2.26
N ALA A 126 25.11 2.12 1.79
CA ALA A 126 26.53 2.38 1.99
C ALA A 126 27.04 3.57 1.16
#